data_AF-A0A531KGS1-F1
#
_entry.id   AF-A0A531KGS1-F1
#
_cell.length_a   1.000
_cell.length_b   1.000
_cell.length_c   1.000
_cell.angle_alpha   90.00
_cell.angle_beta   90.00
_cell.angle_gamma   90.00
#
_symmetry.space_group_name_H-M   'P 1'
#
loop_
_entity.id
_entity.type
_entity.pdbx_description
1 polymer ?
#
loop_
_entity_poly.entity_id
_entity_poly.type
_entity_poly.pdbx_seq_one_letter_code
_entity_poly.pdbx_strand_id
1 'polypeptide(L)'
;VVPVGNLLMRGMGSLAMLILFLWLKPPVAFLGATVPDQIVNAHILFNVLILVAGLPLAGLVYRVSEKIVALGTKPAPAEALDVVELSALNDSALDVPSQALANATREVVRVCETVEIMLKRIIELYESADADKIKALAALDDRVDKKHASIKLYLAKVTRNPLSEDEALRCQE
;
A
#
# COMPACT_ATOMS: atom_id res chain seq x y z
N VAL A 1 -1.60 -8.71 -6.24
CA VAL A 1 -3.01 -8.56 -6.71
C VAL A 1 -3.47 -7.10 -6.68
N VAL A 2 -3.30 -6.38 -5.56
CA VAL A 2 -3.75 -4.97 -5.41
C VAL A 2 -3.20 -3.99 -6.48
N PRO A 3 -1.90 -4.00 -6.84
CA PRO A 3 -1.40 -3.08 -7.88
C PRO A 3 -1.97 -3.38 -9.27
N VAL A 4 -2.13 -4.67 -9.60
CA VAL A 4 -2.70 -5.14 -10.87
C VAL A 4 -4.17 -4.76 -10.97
N GLY A 5 -4.94 -4.92 -9.89
CA GLY A 5 -6.34 -4.52 -9.84
C GLY A 5 -6.53 -3.02 -10.04
N ASN A 6 -5.69 -2.20 -9.40
CA ASN A 6 -5.71 -0.75 -9.59
C ASN A 6 -5.35 -0.35 -11.03
N LEU A 7 -4.34 -1.00 -11.62
CA LEU A 7 -3.94 -0.76 -13.00
C LEU A 7 -5.06 -1.13 -13.98
N LEU A 8 -5.71 -2.28 -13.79
CA LEU A 8 -6.82 -2.72 -14.62
C LEU A 8 -8.01 -1.76 -14.51
N MET A 9 -8.41 -1.40 -13.30
CA MET A 9 -9.54 -0.50 -13.07
C MET A 9 -9.31 0.88 -13.69
N ARG A 10 -8.18 1.51 -13.34
CA ARG A 10 -7.88 2.87 -13.83
C ARG A 10 -7.54 2.87 -15.31
N GLY A 11 -6.84 1.84 -15.80
CA GLY A 11 -6.43 1.72 -17.19
C GLY A 11 -7.58 1.41 -18.14
N MET A 12 -8.41 0.39 -17.84
CA MET A 12 -9.59 0.11 -18.67
C MET A 12 -10.61 1.25 -18.60
N GLY A 13 -10.80 1.83 -17.40
CA GLY A 13 -11.71 2.94 -17.21
C GLY A 13 -11.26 4.22 -17.92
N SER A 14 -9.96 4.52 -17.97
CA SER A 14 -9.44 5.65 -18.75
C SER A 14 -9.62 5.43 -20.25
N LEU A 15 -9.37 4.21 -20.74
CA LEU A 15 -9.54 3.87 -22.15
C LEU A 15 -11.01 3.98 -22.57
N ALA A 16 -11.93 3.44 -21.76
CA ALA A 16 -13.36 3.53 -22.00
C ALA A 16 -13.85 4.98 -21.99
N MET A 17 -13.42 5.79 -21.02
CA MET A 17 -13.75 7.21 -20.94
C MET A 17 -13.19 8.00 -22.13
N LEU A 18 -11.98 7.68 -22.60
CA LEU A 18 -11.38 8.33 -23.77
C LEU A 18 -12.19 8.03 -25.04
N ILE A 19 -12.56 6.76 -25.26
CA ILE A 19 -13.40 6.36 -26.40
C ILE A 19 -14.75 7.08 -26.34
N LEU A 20 -15.40 7.08 -25.18
CA LEU A 20 -16.69 7.73 -24.97
C LEU A 20 -16.61 9.25 -25.24
N PHE A 21 -15.54 9.90 -24.78
CA PHE A 21 -15.30 11.32 -25.00
C PHE A 21 -15.11 11.65 -26.49
N LEU A 22 -14.34 10.82 -27.21
CA LEU A 22 -14.14 10.99 -28.66
C LEU A 22 -15.44 10.80 -29.46
N TRP A 23 -16.33 9.92 -28.98
CA TRP A 23 -17.59 9.60 -29.64
C TRP A 23 -18.67 10.66 -29.38
N LEU A 24 -18.86 11.05 -28.11
CA LEU A 24 -19.91 11.96 -27.69
C LEU A 24 -19.53 13.44 -27.81
N LYS A 25 -18.22 13.77 -27.82
CA LYS A 25 -17.67 15.13 -27.81
C LYS A 25 -18.47 16.09 -26.90
N PRO A 26 -18.61 15.76 -25.61
CA PRO A 26 -19.42 16.55 -24.69
C PRO A 26 -18.83 17.96 -24.55
N PRO A 27 -19.69 19.00 -24.39
CA PRO A 27 -19.22 20.37 -24.26
C PRO A 27 -18.48 20.55 -22.93
N VAL A 28 -17.18 20.83 -22.97
CA VAL A 28 -16.34 21.00 -21.76
C VAL A 28 -16.74 22.18 -20.88
N ALA A 29 -17.63 23.05 -21.34
CA ALA A 29 -18.17 24.18 -20.59
C ALA A 29 -18.88 23.76 -19.27
N PHE A 30 -19.39 22.52 -19.17
CA PHE A 30 -19.99 22.04 -17.91
C PHE A 30 -18.95 21.80 -16.81
N LEU A 31 -17.66 21.63 -17.17
CA LEU A 31 -16.59 21.32 -16.24
C LEU A 31 -15.96 22.55 -15.58
N GLY A 32 -16.31 23.77 -16.03
CA GLY A 32 -15.79 25.00 -15.43
C GLY A 32 -15.70 26.15 -16.42
N ALA A 33 -15.61 27.36 -15.89
CA ALA A 33 -15.51 28.59 -16.68
C ALA A 33 -14.10 28.81 -17.25
N THR A 34 -13.07 28.29 -16.58
CA THR A 34 -11.66 28.45 -16.97
C THR A 34 -11.02 27.11 -17.33
N VAL A 35 -9.97 27.13 -18.16
CA VAL A 35 -9.23 25.92 -18.56
C VAL A 35 -8.65 25.16 -17.35
N PRO A 36 -8.03 25.82 -16.34
CA PRO A 36 -7.57 25.13 -15.13
C PRO A 36 -8.70 24.41 -14.38
N ASP A 37 -9.85 25.05 -14.18
CA ASP A 37 -10.98 24.45 -13.47
C ASP A 37 -11.54 23.24 -14.22
N GLN A 38 -11.61 23.32 -15.55
CA GLN A 38 -12.06 22.22 -16.40
C GLN A 38 -11.16 20.98 -16.23
N ILE A 39 -9.85 21.18 -16.15
CA ILE A 39 -8.90 20.06 -15.97
C ILE A 39 -9.07 19.42 -14.59
N VAL A 40 -9.14 20.23 -13.53
CA VAL A 40 -9.31 19.75 -12.16
C VAL A 40 -10.64 19.01 -12.00
N ASN A 41 -11.74 19.61 -12.44
CA ASN A 41 -13.07 19.03 -12.32
C ASN A 41 -13.22 17.78 -13.21
N ALA A 42 -12.61 17.74 -14.39
CA ALA A 42 -12.56 16.54 -15.21
C ALA A 42 -11.83 15.40 -14.49
N HIS A 43 -10.71 15.71 -13.83
CA HIS A 43 -9.96 14.72 -13.07
C HIS A 43 -10.76 14.18 -11.89
N ILE A 44 -11.43 15.06 -11.13
CA ILE A 44 -12.29 14.65 -10.01
C ILE A 44 -13.45 13.79 -10.52
N LEU A 45 -14.16 14.24 -11.56
CA LEU A 45 -15.28 13.51 -12.15
C LEU A 45 -14.84 12.12 -12.63
N PHE A 46 -13.70 12.04 -13.31
CA PHE A 46 -13.12 10.76 -13.74
C PHE A 46 -12.90 9.82 -12.54
N ASN A 47 -12.24 10.29 -11.49
CA ASN A 47 -11.99 9.45 -10.31
C ASN A 47 -13.29 9.01 -9.61
N VAL A 48 -14.29 9.89 -9.54
CA VAL A 48 -15.61 9.55 -8.97
C VAL A 48 -16.32 8.50 -9.83
N LEU A 49 -16.31 8.64 -11.16
CA LEU A 49 -16.90 7.63 -12.06
C LEU A 49 -16.20 6.28 -11.93
N ILE A 50 -14.88 6.27 -11.85
CA ILE A 50 -14.09 5.05 -11.61
C ILE A 50 -14.40 4.45 -10.25
N LEU A 51 -14.61 5.26 -9.21
CA LEU A 51 -14.99 4.79 -7.89
C LEU A 51 -16.37 4.13 -7.90
N VAL A 52 -17.37 4.81 -8.47
CA VAL A 52 -18.76 4.34 -8.54
C VAL A 52 -18.88 3.08 -9.40
N ALA A 53 -18.21 3.04 -10.55
CA ALA A 53 -18.14 1.83 -11.36
C ALA A 53 -17.29 0.75 -10.69
N GLY A 54 -16.22 1.12 -9.98
CA GLY A 54 -15.29 0.21 -9.34
C GLY A 54 -15.87 -0.53 -8.15
N LEU A 55 -16.76 0.07 -7.38
CA LEU A 55 -17.41 -0.57 -6.23
C LEU A 55 -18.13 -1.88 -6.58
N PRO A 56 -19.06 -1.95 -7.55
CA PRO A 56 -19.69 -3.21 -7.95
C PRO A 56 -18.75 -4.16 -8.69
N LEU A 57 -17.77 -3.62 -9.42
CA LEU A 57 -16.80 -4.39 -10.21
C LEU A 57 -15.61 -4.90 -9.39
N ALA A 58 -15.43 -4.44 -8.14
CA ALA A 58 -14.27 -4.74 -7.30
C ALA A 58 -14.07 -6.25 -7.10
N GLY A 59 -15.16 -6.98 -6.86
CA GLY A 59 -15.12 -8.44 -6.70
C GLY A 59 -14.64 -9.15 -7.97
N LEU A 60 -15.09 -8.71 -9.16
CA LEU A 60 -14.67 -9.28 -10.43
C LEU A 60 -13.20 -8.96 -10.72
N VAL A 61 -12.80 -7.70 -10.53
CA VAL A 61 -11.43 -7.24 -10.75
C VAL A 61 -10.46 -7.97 -9.83
N TYR A 62 -10.85 -8.23 -8.57
CA TYR A 62 -10.05 -9.03 -7.65
C TYR A 62 -9.81 -10.44 -8.19
N ARG A 63 -10.85 -11.14 -8.65
CA ARG A 63 -10.72 -12.50 -9.22
C ARG A 63 -9.92 -12.53 -10.53
N VAL A 64 -10.06 -11.53 -11.39
CA VAL A 64 -9.25 -11.41 -12.61
C VAL A 64 -7.79 -11.14 -12.27
N SER A 65 -7.53 -10.23 -11.33
CA SER A 65 -6.18 -9.91 -10.86
C SER A 65 -5.51 -11.11 -10.20
N GLU A 66 -6.26 -11.91 -9.45
CA GLU A 66 -5.79 -13.17 -8.85
C GLU A 66 -5.42 -14.18 -9.92
N LYS A 67 -6.27 -14.37 -10.96
CA LYS A 67 -5.96 -15.24 -12.10
C LYS A 67 -4.73 -14.79 -12.89
N ILE A 68 -4.56 -13.49 -13.12
CA ILE A 68 -3.40 -12.94 -13.83
C ILE A 68 -2.12 -13.19 -13.02
N VAL A 69 -2.16 -13.00 -11.70
CA VAL A 69 -1.02 -13.30 -10.82
C VAL A 69 -0.73 -14.80 -10.77
N ALA A 70 -1.76 -15.64 -10.70
CA ALA A 70 -1.62 -17.10 -10.70
C ALA A 70 -1.09 -17.67 -12.04
N LEU A 71 -1.29 -16.96 -13.15
CA LEU A 71 -0.70 -17.31 -14.45
C LEU A 71 0.81 -17.00 -14.52
N GLY A 72 1.28 -16.02 -13.73
CA GLY A 72 2.70 -15.64 -13.65
C GLY A 72 3.49 -16.40 -12.58
N THR A 73 2.81 -17.02 -11.62
CA THR A 73 3.45 -17.69 -10.48
C THR A 73 2.85 -19.08 -10.30
N LYS A 74 3.66 -20.13 -10.53
CA LYS A 74 3.30 -21.52 -10.22
C LYS A 74 2.82 -21.59 -8.76
N PRO A 75 1.72 -22.31 -8.45
CA PRO A 75 1.20 -22.34 -7.09
C PRO A 75 2.24 -23.03 -6.21
N ALA A 76 3.01 -22.24 -5.46
CA ALA A 76 3.65 -22.74 -4.26
C ALA A 76 2.50 -23.13 -3.32
N PRO A 77 2.57 -24.28 -2.64
CA PRO A 77 1.64 -24.58 -1.56
C PRO A 77 1.62 -23.39 -0.61
N ALA A 78 0.49 -23.15 0.03
CA ALA A 78 0.39 -22.18 1.11
C ALA A 78 1.25 -22.66 2.31
N GLU A 79 2.57 -22.59 2.16
CA GLU A 79 3.52 -22.71 3.24
C GLU A 79 3.41 -21.43 4.04
N ALA A 80 2.62 -21.53 5.11
CA ALA A 80 2.78 -20.85 6.36
C ALA A 80 3.36 -19.43 6.29
N LEU A 81 2.52 -18.42 5.99
CA LEU A 81 2.71 -17.02 6.42
C LEU A 81 4.10 -16.37 6.24
N ASP A 82 4.98 -16.97 5.44
CA ASP A 82 6.16 -16.36 4.87
C ASP A 82 5.70 -15.64 3.62
N VAL A 83 4.79 -14.68 3.85
CA VAL A 83 4.86 -13.44 3.13
C VAL A 83 6.30 -13.01 3.31
N VAL A 84 7.11 -13.22 2.27
CA VAL A 84 8.33 -12.45 2.05
C VAL A 84 7.83 -11.00 2.03
N GLU A 85 7.69 -10.42 3.22
CA GLU A 85 7.31 -9.04 3.40
C GLU A 85 8.46 -8.28 2.76
N LEU A 86 8.21 -7.79 1.54
CA LEU A 86 9.06 -6.79 0.93
C LEU A 86 9.09 -5.62 1.90
N SER A 87 10.13 -5.58 2.73
CA SER A 87 10.38 -4.49 3.67
C SER A 87 10.30 -3.18 2.90
N ALA A 88 9.65 -2.18 3.48
CA ALA A 88 9.62 -0.84 2.89
C ALA A 88 11.00 -0.18 2.96
N LEU A 89 11.92 -0.74 3.74
CA LEU A 89 13.30 -0.32 3.83
C LEU A 89 14.01 -0.59 2.50
N ASN A 90 14.34 0.50 1.80
CA ASN A 90 15.07 0.44 0.55
C ASN A 90 16.45 1.07 0.74
N ASP A 91 17.50 0.23 0.73
CA ASP A 91 18.89 0.67 0.83
C ASP A 91 19.29 1.57 -0.36
N SER A 92 18.62 1.48 -1.53
CA SER A 92 18.89 2.36 -2.68
C SER A 92 18.36 3.79 -2.51
N ALA A 93 17.54 4.03 -1.48
CA ALA A 93 16.99 5.35 -1.18
C ALA A 93 17.81 6.11 -0.12
N LEU A 94 18.88 5.49 0.42
CA LEU A 94 19.72 6.08 1.47
C LEU A 94 20.41 7.39 1.02
N ASP A 95 20.64 7.55 -0.29
CA ASP A 95 21.25 8.75 -0.88
C ASP A 95 20.31 9.97 -0.88
N VAL A 96 19.01 9.76 -0.63
CA VAL A 96 18.00 10.83 -0.53
C VAL A 96 17.31 10.75 0.84
N PRO A 97 17.79 11.50 1.86
CA PRO A 97 17.35 11.38 3.24
C PRO A 97 15.82 11.49 3.43
N SER A 98 15.17 12.42 2.73
CA SER A 98 13.71 12.57 2.73
C SER A 98 12.95 11.32 2.25
N GLN A 99 13.44 10.60 1.23
CA GLN A 99 12.84 9.36 0.74
C GLN A 99 13.13 8.19 1.68
N ALA A 100 14.35 8.12 2.22
CA ALA A 100 14.73 7.11 3.20
C ALA A 100 13.85 7.22 4.46
N LEU A 101 13.63 8.42 4.95
CA LEU A 101 12.77 8.67 6.11
C LEU A 101 11.31 8.29 5.83
N ALA A 102 10.78 8.61 4.65
CA ALA A 102 9.43 8.19 4.24
C ALA A 102 9.30 6.65 4.18
N ASN A 103 10.35 5.95 3.73
CA ASN A 103 10.41 4.49 3.73
C ASN A 103 10.43 3.92 5.16
N ALA A 104 11.19 4.52 6.06
CA ALA A 104 11.21 4.17 7.48
C ALA A 104 9.82 4.37 8.12
N THR A 105 9.15 5.50 7.86
CA THR A 105 7.78 5.75 8.34
C THR A 105 6.79 4.69 7.85
N ARG A 106 6.87 4.28 6.57
CA ARG A 106 6.02 3.22 6.04
C ARG A 106 6.27 1.87 6.72
N GLU A 107 7.52 1.58 7.05
CA GLU A 107 7.84 0.35 7.77
C GLU A 107 7.30 0.39 9.22
N VAL A 108 7.36 1.54 9.89
CA VAL A 108 6.74 1.75 11.21
C VAL A 108 5.23 1.52 11.15
N VAL A 109 4.53 2.05 10.15
CA VAL A 109 3.07 1.83 9.98
C VAL A 109 2.75 0.34 9.86
N ARG A 110 3.55 -0.43 9.12
CA ARG A 110 3.36 -1.89 9.02
C ARG A 110 3.62 -2.63 10.33
N VAL A 111 4.56 -2.14 11.16
CA VAL A 111 4.74 -2.66 12.51
C VAL A 111 3.48 -2.39 13.35
N CYS A 112 2.90 -1.20 13.27
CA CYS A 112 1.64 -0.88 13.95
C CYS A 112 0.48 -1.79 13.51
N GLU A 113 0.34 -2.07 12.21
CA GLU A 113 -0.65 -3.03 11.70
C GLU A 113 -0.44 -4.44 12.28
N THR A 114 0.82 -4.86 12.44
CA THR A 114 1.16 -6.16 13.06
C THR A 114 0.78 -6.18 14.55
N VAL A 115 1.07 -5.10 15.27
CA VAL A 115 0.69 -4.93 16.69
C VAL A 115 -0.83 -4.93 16.87
N GLU A 116 -1.58 -4.30 15.96
CA GLU A 116 -3.05 -4.34 15.98
C GLU A 116 -3.58 -5.79 15.89
N ILE A 117 -2.98 -6.62 15.03
CA ILE A 117 -3.33 -8.05 14.93
C ILE A 117 -3.01 -8.77 16.24
N MET A 118 -1.85 -8.49 16.86
CA MET A 118 -1.47 -9.08 18.14
C MET A 118 -2.48 -8.72 19.24
N LEU A 119 -2.89 -7.46 19.32
CA LEU A 119 -3.87 -6.96 20.30
C LEU A 119 -5.26 -7.59 20.11
N LYS A 120 -5.69 -7.83 18.88
CA LYS A 120 -6.95 -8.55 18.64
C LYS A 120 -6.86 -10.01 19.09
N ARG A 121 -5.77 -10.69 18.75
CA ARG A 121 -5.56 -12.11 19.09
C ARG A 121 -5.38 -12.36 20.58
N ILE A 122 -4.74 -11.45 21.32
CA ILE A 122 -4.53 -11.63 22.76
C ILE A 122 -5.86 -11.57 23.53
N ILE A 123 -6.83 -10.76 23.07
CA ILE A 123 -8.17 -10.72 23.67
C ILE A 123 -8.88 -12.06 23.51
N GLU A 124 -8.80 -12.70 22.35
CA GLU A 124 -9.37 -14.04 22.10
C GLU A 124 -8.72 -15.13 22.98
N LEU A 125 -7.43 -14.96 23.32
CA LEU A 125 -6.66 -15.87 24.17
C LEU A 125 -7.08 -15.80 25.65
N TYR A 126 -7.57 -14.64 26.12
CA TYR A 126 -8.14 -14.51 27.47
C TYR A 126 -9.45 -15.28 27.62
N GLU A 127 -10.23 -15.43 26.55
CA GLU A 127 -11.47 -16.20 26.54
C GLU A 127 -11.23 -17.69 26.29
N SER A 128 -10.28 -18.02 25.40
CA SER A 128 -9.91 -19.39 25.03
C SER A 128 -8.40 -19.58 24.95
N ALA A 129 -7.82 -20.14 26.01
CA ALA A 129 -6.39 -20.43 26.05
C ALA A 129 -6.05 -21.65 25.18
N ASP A 130 -5.39 -21.41 24.05
CA ASP A 130 -4.92 -22.42 23.10
C ASP A 130 -3.41 -22.26 22.88
N ALA A 131 -2.66 -23.32 23.12
CA ALA A 131 -1.20 -23.33 23.01
C ALA A 131 -0.70 -22.98 21.59
N ASP A 132 -1.44 -23.38 20.55
CA ASP A 132 -1.07 -23.07 19.17
C ASP A 132 -1.26 -21.58 18.86
N LYS A 133 -2.32 -20.97 19.40
CA LYS A 133 -2.55 -19.52 19.28
C LYS A 133 -1.49 -18.71 20.04
N ILE A 134 -1.05 -19.17 21.21
CA ILE A 134 0.04 -18.55 21.97
C ILE A 134 1.34 -18.58 21.16
N LYS A 135 1.68 -19.74 20.58
CA LYS A 135 2.87 -19.88 19.75
C LYS A 135 2.81 -18.99 18.50
N ALA A 136 1.65 -18.89 17.87
CA ALA A 136 1.45 -18.00 16.74
C ALA A 136 1.57 -16.51 17.12
N LEU A 137 1.14 -16.13 18.33
CA LEU A 137 1.31 -14.78 18.86
C LEU A 137 2.78 -14.46 19.15
N ALA A 138 3.52 -15.39 19.75
CA ALA A 138 4.96 -15.25 19.98
C ALA A 138 5.74 -15.07 18.66
N ALA A 139 5.39 -15.82 17.61
CA ALA A 139 6.01 -15.65 16.30
C ALA A 139 5.72 -14.27 15.65
N LEU A 140 4.59 -13.63 15.98
CA LEU A 140 4.30 -12.26 15.53
C LEU A 140 5.16 -11.24 16.29
N ASP A 141 5.40 -11.47 17.58
CA ASP A 141 6.29 -10.64 18.41
C ASP A 141 7.73 -10.67 17.88
N ASP A 142 8.26 -11.86 17.58
CA ASP A 142 9.59 -12.02 16.97
C ASP A 142 9.73 -11.24 15.65
N ARG A 143 8.64 -11.15 14.86
CA ARG A 143 8.60 -10.37 13.61
C ARG A 143 8.63 -8.87 13.89
N VAL A 144 7.91 -8.40 14.89
CA VAL A 144 7.93 -7.00 15.32
C VAL A 144 9.34 -6.60 15.75
N ASP A 145 9.99 -7.41 16.57
CA ASP A 145 11.35 -7.16 17.04
C ASP A 145 12.36 -7.09 15.89
N LYS A 146 12.28 -8.02 14.95
CA LYS A 146 13.15 -8.03 13.76
C LYS A 146 12.95 -6.78 12.90
N LYS A 147 11.70 -6.36 12.67
CA LYS A 147 11.40 -5.13 11.92
C LYS A 147 11.89 -3.89 12.66
N HIS A 148 11.66 -3.82 13.97
CA HIS A 148 12.12 -2.70 14.80
C HIS A 148 13.65 -2.58 14.81
N ALA A 149 14.37 -3.70 14.90
CA ALA A 149 15.82 -3.71 14.76
C ALA A 149 16.27 -3.23 13.37
N SER A 150 15.58 -3.66 12.31
CA SER A 150 15.88 -3.26 10.93
C SER A 150 15.66 -1.77 10.69
N ILE A 151 14.59 -1.19 11.24
CA ILE A 151 14.32 0.27 11.20
C ILE A 151 15.44 1.04 11.89
N LYS A 152 15.86 0.63 13.10
CA LYS A 152 16.97 1.28 13.82
C LYS A 152 18.27 1.25 13.03
N LEU A 153 18.62 0.09 12.46
CA LEU A 153 19.81 -0.04 11.61
C LEU A 153 19.72 0.82 10.35
N TYR A 154 18.53 0.92 9.75
CA TYR A 154 18.29 1.74 8.57
C TYR A 154 18.43 3.23 8.88
N LEU A 155 17.82 3.73 9.96
CA LEU A 155 17.98 5.12 10.41
C LEU A 155 19.45 5.45 10.73
N ALA A 156 20.18 4.53 11.36
CA ALA A 156 21.62 4.69 11.60
C ALA A 156 22.45 4.79 10.30
N LYS A 157 22.02 4.13 9.21
CA LYS A 157 22.64 4.30 7.88
C LYS A 157 22.28 5.66 7.26
N VAL A 158 21.05 6.14 7.43
CA VAL A 158 20.60 7.45 6.93
C VAL A 158 21.38 8.60 7.59
N THR A 159 21.67 8.51 8.89
CA THR A 159 22.42 9.54 9.63
C THR A 159 23.89 9.68 9.25
N ARG A 160 24.43 8.80 8.40
CA ARG A 160 25.78 8.96 7.84
C ARG A 160 25.86 9.96 6.68
N ASN A 161 24.73 10.28 6.07
CA ASN A 161 24.63 11.30 5.02
C ASN A 161 24.34 12.67 5.63
N PRO A 162 24.74 13.78 4.98
CA PRO A 162 24.45 15.12 5.48
C PRO A 162 22.94 15.32 5.54
N LEU A 163 22.41 15.42 6.76
CA LEU A 163 21.01 15.67 7.08
C LEU A 163 20.79 17.17 7.26
N SER A 164 19.66 17.70 6.81
CA SER A 164 19.17 19.00 7.28
C SER A 164 18.68 18.92 8.73
N GLU A 165 18.58 20.06 9.44
CA GLU A 165 18.11 20.09 10.85
C GLU A 165 16.73 19.42 11.03
N ASP A 166 15.80 19.65 10.09
CA ASP A 166 14.48 19.02 10.08
C ASP A 166 14.54 17.50 9.88
N GLU A 167 15.48 17.00 9.08
CA GLU A 167 15.65 15.57 8.84
C GLU A 167 16.34 14.86 10.02
N ALA A 168 17.25 15.57 10.71
CA ALA A 168 17.88 15.08 11.93
C ALA A 168 16.88 14.97 13.09
N LEU A 169 15.97 15.95 13.24
CA LEU A 169 14.88 15.92 14.22
C LEU A 169 13.95 14.71 13.97
N ARG A 170 13.54 14.48 12.73
CA ARG A 170 12.66 13.34 12.39
C ARG A 170 13.35 11.97 12.48
N CYS A 171 14.68 11.91 12.52
CA CYS A 171 15.40 10.67 12.82
C CYS A 171 15.47 10.36 14.33
N GLN A 172 15.23 11.35 15.19
CA GLN A 172 15.26 11.20 16.65
C GLN A 172 13.88 10.91 17.27
N GLU A 173 12.80 11.27 16.58
CA GLU A 173 11.40 10.93 16.93
C GLU A 173 11.06 9.46 16.60
#